data_AF-A0A4U6D0D2-F1
#
_entry.id   AF-A0A4U6D0D2-F1
#
_cell.length_a   1.000
_cell.length_b   1.000
_cell.length_c   1.000
_cell.angle_alpha   90.00
_cell.angle_beta   90.00
_cell.angle_gamma   90.00
#
_symmetry.space_group_name_H-M   'P 1'
#
loop_
_entity.id
_entity.type
_entity.pdbx_description
1 polymer ?
#
loop_
_entity_poly.entity_id
_entity_poly.type
_entity_poly.pdbx_seq_one_letter_code
_entity_poly.pdbx_strand_id
1 'polypeptide(L)' 'MSAQELEDYFATAKLPENPVKINGYATIEDSEVFVEAQLAIITREPVNFQKTSAYLRLMEFKQWLENQS' A
#
# COMPACT_ATOMS: atom_id res chain seq x y z
N MET A 1 -14.03 -19.14 2.93
CA MET A 1 -13.27 -18.41 1.92
C MET A 1 -12.09 -19.25 1.49
N SER A 2 -12.19 -19.85 0.32
CA SER A 2 -11.10 -20.49 -0.40
C SER A 2 -10.21 -19.44 -1.05
N ALA A 3 -9.01 -19.84 -1.50
CA ALA A 3 -8.11 -18.94 -2.24
C ALA A 3 -8.77 -18.40 -3.53
N GLN A 4 -9.53 -19.23 -4.23
CA GLN A 4 -10.25 -18.84 -5.44
C GLN A 4 -11.29 -17.75 -5.16
N GLU A 5 -12.06 -17.89 -4.07
CA GLU A 5 -13.07 -16.89 -3.68
C GLU A 5 -12.43 -15.53 -3.35
N LEU A 6 -11.19 -15.52 -2.83
CA LEU A 6 -10.44 -14.29 -2.58
C LEU A 6 -9.91 -13.67 -3.88
N GLU A 7 -9.37 -14.48 -4.80
CA GLU A 7 -8.93 -14.00 -6.11
C GLU A 7 -10.07 -13.37 -6.90
N ASP A 8 -11.22 -14.04 -6.97
CA ASP A 8 -12.39 -13.55 -7.68
C ASP A 8 -12.93 -12.23 -7.06
N TYR A 9 -12.90 -12.14 -5.73
CA TYR A 9 -13.27 -10.92 -5.01
C TYR A 9 -12.33 -9.75 -5.35
N PHE A 10 -11.02 -9.97 -5.29
CA PHE A 10 -10.04 -8.92 -5.56
C PHE A 10 -9.90 -8.58 -7.05
N ALA A 11 -10.20 -9.51 -7.96
CA ALA A 11 -10.18 -9.26 -9.40
C ALA A 11 -11.17 -8.17 -9.83
N THR A 12 -12.25 -7.99 -9.06
CA THR A 12 -13.30 -7.00 -9.35
C THR A 12 -13.30 -5.82 -8.38
N ALA A 13 -12.47 -5.87 -7.34
CA ALA A 13 -12.37 -4.81 -6.35
C ALA A 13 -11.76 -3.56 -6.98
N LYS A 14 -12.51 -2.45 -6.92
CA LYS A 14 -11.95 -1.13 -7.19
C LYS A 14 -11.18 -0.68 -5.95
N LEU A 15 -9.98 -0.17 -6.16
CA LEU A 15 -9.24 0.45 -5.06
C LEU A 15 -9.96 1.73 -4.63
N PRO A 16 -9.91 2.06 -3.33
CA PRO A 16 -10.54 3.26 -2.82
C PRO A 16 -9.83 4.48 -3.41
N GLU A 17 -10.62 5.42 -3.90
CA GLU A 17 -10.11 6.72 -4.31
C GLU A 17 -9.68 7.52 -3.07
N ASN A 18 -8.67 8.36 -3.25
CA ASN A 18 -8.28 9.31 -2.20
C ASN A 18 -9.45 10.26 -1.90
N PRO A 19 -9.71 10.60 -0.62
CA PRO A 19 -8.99 10.16 0.57
C PRO A 19 -9.44 8.76 1.07
N VAL A 20 -8.49 7.92 1.48
CA VAL A 20 -8.75 6.55 1.96
C VAL A 20 -8.94 6.54 3.46
N LYS A 21 -10.18 6.31 3.90
CA LYS A 21 -10.50 6.15 5.33
C LYS A 21 -10.16 4.74 5.81
N ILE A 22 -9.15 4.63 6.67
CA ILE A 22 -8.73 3.34 7.24
C ILE A 22 -9.65 2.91 8.38
N ASN A 23 -10.04 3.87 9.24
CA ASN A 23 -10.98 3.65 10.34
C ASN A 23 -11.62 4.98 10.82
N GLY A 24 -12.26 4.98 11.99
CA GLY A 24 -12.90 6.17 12.55
C GLY A 24 -11.97 7.33 12.92
N TYR A 25 -10.66 7.09 12.96
CA TYR A 25 -9.65 8.02 13.49
C TYR A 25 -8.52 8.33 12.50
N ALA A 26 -8.38 7.53 11.43
CA ALA A 26 -7.27 7.66 10.48
C ALA A 26 -7.79 7.69 9.04
N THR A 27 -7.32 8.70 8.32
CA THR A 27 -7.56 8.91 6.89
C THR A 27 -6.22 9.15 6.21
N ILE A 28 -6.01 8.49 5.08
CA ILE A 28 -4.92 8.77 4.16
C ILE A 28 -5.46 9.77 3.15
N GLU A 29 -5.05 11.03 3.25
CA GLU A 29 -5.51 12.09 2.34
C GLU A 29 -5.01 11.86 0.90
N ASP A 30 -3.74 11.46 0.78
CA ASP A 30 -3.09 11.17 -0.49
C ASP A 30 -2.24 9.91 -0.35
N SER A 31 -2.61 8.88 -1.12
CA SER A 31 -1.94 7.58 -1.08
C SER A 31 -0.50 7.62 -1.61
N GLU A 32 -0.18 8.45 -2.60
CA GLU A 32 1.18 8.57 -3.13
C GLU A 32 2.09 9.20 -2.06
N VAL A 33 1.68 10.34 -1.51
CA VAL A 33 2.43 11.05 -0.45
C VAL A 33 2.61 10.16 0.77
N PHE A 34 1.58 9.40 1.16
CA PHE A 34 1.67 8.47 2.26
C PHE A 34 2.72 7.38 2.02
N VAL A 35 2.69 6.72 0.86
CA VAL A 35 3.63 5.64 0.53
C VAL A 35 5.07 6.15 0.50
N GLU A 36 5.30 7.32 -0.10
CA GLU A 36 6.63 7.93 -0.12
C GLU A 36 7.16 8.26 1.27
N ALA A 37 6.31 8.82 2.13
CA ALA A 37 6.68 9.11 3.51
C ALA A 37 7.04 7.83 4.29
N GLN A 38 6.28 6.75 4.12
CA GLN A 38 6.58 5.48 4.79
C GLN A 38 7.89 4.86 4.29
N LEU A 39 8.13 4.85 2.98
CA LEU A 39 9.39 4.37 2.41
C LEU A 39 10.58 5.20 2.89
N ALA A 40 10.44 6.53 2.97
CA ALA A 40 11.47 7.42 3.49
C ALA A 40 11.80 7.17 4.98
N ILE A 41 10.83 6.75 5.79
CA ILE A 41 11.06 6.36 7.19
C ILE A 41 11.82 5.03 7.25
N ILE A 42 11.34 4.01 6.55
CA ILE A 42 11.96 2.66 6.57
C ILE A 42 13.39 2.68 6.04
N THR A 43 13.67 3.50 5.03
CA THR A 43 15.00 3.59 4.41
C THR A 43 16.04 4.26 5.31
N ARG A 44 15.63 5.01 6.34
CA ARG A 44 16.52 5.58 7.36
C ARG A 44 16.96 4.54 8.39
N GLU A 45 16.25 3.43 8.50
CA GLU A 45 16.57 2.33 9.38
C GLU A 45 17.66 1.42 8.78
N PRO A 46 18.34 0.59 9.60
CA PRO A 46 19.36 -0.34 9.12
C PRO A 46 18.87 -1.24 7.98
N VAL A 47 19.78 -1.65 7.09
CA VAL A 47 19.51 -2.43 5.86
C VAL A 47 18.60 -3.66 6.08
N ASN A 48 18.61 -4.25 7.28
CA ASN A 48 17.73 -5.37 7.62
C ASN A 48 16.23 -5.01 7.57
N PHE A 49 15.84 -3.77 7.87
CA PHE A 49 14.46 -3.30 7.78
C PHE A 49 13.97 -3.17 6.34
N GLN A 50 14.87 -2.88 5.40
CA GLN A 50 14.59 -2.83 3.96
C GLN A 50 14.35 -4.21 3.34
N LYS A 51 14.44 -5.29 4.12
CA LYS A 51 14.11 -6.67 3.69
C LYS A 51 12.81 -7.19 4.33
N THR A 52 12.10 -6.34 5.07
CA THR A 52 10.83 -6.72 5.68
C THR A 52 9.74 -6.85 4.62
N SER A 53 8.76 -7.71 4.88
CA SER A 53 7.57 -7.84 4.03
C SER A 53 6.86 -6.50 3.87
N ALA A 54 6.83 -5.66 4.92
CA ALA A 54 6.22 -4.33 4.87
C ALA A 54 6.90 -3.42 3.82
N TYR A 55 8.23 -3.38 3.79
CA TYR A 55 8.96 -2.61 2.78
C TYR A 55 8.66 -3.11 1.36
N LEU A 56 8.69 -4.42 1.15
CA LEU A 56 8.42 -5.02 -0.17
C LEU A 56 6.99 -4.69 -0.64
N ARG A 57 5.99 -4.79 0.24
CA ARG A 57 4.61 -4.43 -0.08
C ARG A 57 4.43 -2.95 -0.38
N LEU A 58 5.13 -2.06 0.32
CA LEU A 58 5.10 -0.62 0.03
C LEU A 58 5.73 -0.31 -1.33
N MET A 59 6.82 -0.99 -1.70
CA MET A 59 7.43 -0.87 -3.02
C MET A 59 6.51 -1.37 -4.14
N GLU A 60 5.87 -2.53 -3.96
CA GLU A 60 4.86 -3.05 -4.89
C GLU A 60 3.70 -2.07 -5.06
N PHE A 61 3.23 -1.48 -3.95
CA PHE A 61 2.12 -0.52 -4.00
C PHE A 61 2.53 0.80 -4.67
N LYS A 62 3.75 1.30 -4.42
CA LYS A 62 4.29 2.46 -5.13
C LYS A 62 4.30 2.24 -6.64
N GLN A 63 4.85 1.12 -7.09
CA GLN A 63 4.88 0.76 -8.52
C GLN A 63 3.48 0.65 -9.11
N TRP A 64 2.53 0.11 -8.33
CA TRP A 64 1.15 0.02 -8.78
C TRP A 64 0.53 1.40 -8.98
N LEU A 65 0.70 2.35 -8.04
CA LEU A 65 0.21 3.72 -8.15
C LEU A 65 0.79 4.44 -9.38
N GLU A 66 2.10 4.31 -9.61
CA GLU A 66 2.80 4.91 -10.76
C GLU A 66 2.28 4.41 -12.13
N ASN A 67 1.76 3.19 -12.19
CA ASN A 67 1.25 2.58 -13.43
C ASN A 67 -0.24 2.86 -13.72
N GLN A 68 -0.95 3.51 -12.80
CA GLN A 68 -2.35 3.92 -12.98
C GLN A 68 -2.49 5.35 -13.53
N SER A 69 -1.39 6.12 -13.53
CA SER A 69 -1.27 7.51 -14.02
C SER A 69 -0.98 7.58 -15.51
#